data_AF-A0A9D2GSP0-F1
#
_entry.id   AF-A0A9D2GSP0-F1
#
_cell.length_a   1.000
_cell.length_b   1.000
_cell.length_c   1.000
_cell.angle_alpha   90.00
_cell.angle_beta   90.00
_cell.angle_gamma   90.00
#
_symmetry.space_group_name_H-M   'P 1'
#
loop_
_entity.id
_entity.type
_entity.pdbx_description
1 polymer ?
#
loop_
_entity_poly.entity_id
_entity_poly.type
_entity_poly.pdbx_seq_one_letter_code
_entity_poly.pdbx_strand_id
1 'polypeptide(L)'
;MFYRKISFILFLIMIISGCAEEKRAVENNIQPAETNNMYYTITFYGNGGTGLMDSLKVKQGKSVLLPANKFVNEGRVFAGWSNDYKNSSILYNDLDVIDNISEDINLYAVWNTISESESEDNDKEQDIQIYKITLYGKDSSEYVSIEAAKGESIALPANKFVNEGKVFAGWSLSPESSYFTYDDMQQIENISNDLVLYAVWQQQDNDKKYYKITFDANNGTGKKYSAYFPEGVNEIDYTDFQNQGYYFLGWGFSSDDRQPVFQDGDYISAYNDTTYYAVWSKTAVKVSFSANGGTGSMKDMYVLPNSTFTIPVKINMHKYNSRLAGYSLAADDYVNYYIPGISVQAGTDDMVLYAVWHLVDTNLGGNYDKYAGSILWLNGVDVRQEDWKLVKTTNDLMTAEWHERSNWYDIYQGSYNMCWAAAVSNVLHWWFNINKDYIARYESEYKKYTGPSSTYKAKGGSDIFEYFKSNWKNEGNFPTVAYTWFLSGSSQAENGGFFKDVFGSQNLAETIKGFNRKIFNEKIVESFENSDAVLINENSSRGAHALTVWGAEFGSDGFINALYITNSADYTLLTADDTDGGLMRVEVVYKDGIYPALKYYEDVIEPVTALYILSSGKKQWQSFFNNQ
;
A
#
# COMPACT_ATOMS: atom_id res chain seq x y z
N MET A 1 -44.73 40.73 -4.41
CA MET A 1 -44.29 40.70 -5.82
C MET A 1 -43.01 39.89 -5.88
N PHE A 2 -42.83 38.84 -6.68
CA PHE A 2 -43.71 38.00 -7.48
C PHE A 2 -42.83 36.76 -7.82
N TYR A 3 -43.35 35.58 -7.48
CA TYR A 3 -43.11 34.21 -7.99
C TYR A 3 -41.70 33.60 -8.22
N ARG A 4 -41.47 32.55 -7.40
CA ARG A 4 -40.53 31.40 -7.49
C ARG A 4 -41.00 30.40 -8.57
N LYS A 5 -40.11 29.85 -9.42
CA LYS A 5 -39.37 28.57 -9.32
C LYS A 5 -40.22 27.26 -9.31
N ILE A 6 -39.90 26.40 -10.29
CA ILE A 6 -39.79 24.91 -10.24
C ILE A 6 -41.13 24.15 -10.23
N SER A 7 -41.51 23.51 -11.35
CA SER A 7 -41.16 22.14 -11.81
C SER A 7 -41.96 21.00 -11.14
N PHE A 8 -42.91 20.49 -11.92
CA PHE A 8 -43.39 19.11 -12.08
C PHE A 8 -43.11 18.08 -10.98
N ILE A 9 -44.21 17.58 -10.39
CA ILE A 9 -44.32 16.27 -9.72
C ILE A 9 -45.60 15.57 -10.25
N LEU A 10 -45.47 14.29 -10.58
CA LEU A 10 -46.53 13.32 -10.92
C LEU A 10 -47.63 13.26 -9.84
N PHE A 11 -48.89 13.04 -10.23
CA PHE A 11 -49.68 11.93 -9.67
C PHE A 11 -50.95 11.64 -10.50
N LEU A 12 -51.24 10.34 -10.57
CA LEU A 12 -52.25 9.62 -11.33
C LEU A 12 -53.59 9.58 -10.59
N ILE A 13 -54.72 10.04 -11.17
CA ILE A 13 -56.09 9.60 -10.82
C ILE A 13 -57.02 9.68 -12.06
N MET A 14 -57.33 8.49 -12.60
CA MET A 14 -58.66 7.91 -12.88
C MET A 14 -59.78 8.69 -13.61
N ILE A 15 -60.41 7.95 -14.54
CA ILE A 15 -61.76 8.06 -15.14
C ILE A 15 -61.85 8.92 -16.41
N ILE A 16 -61.88 8.24 -17.57
CA ILE A 16 -62.54 8.77 -18.77
C ILE A 16 -63.55 7.75 -19.28
N SER A 17 -64.81 8.14 -19.12
CA SER A 17 -65.99 7.67 -19.84
C SER A 17 -66.03 8.38 -21.20
N GLY A 18 -66.32 7.62 -22.25
CA GLY A 18 -67.33 7.98 -23.24
C GLY A 18 -66.98 9.00 -24.33
N CYS A 19 -67.04 8.49 -25.56
CA CYS A 19 -67.46 9.17 -26.80
C CYS A 19 -66.57 10.26 -27.42
N ALA A 20 -66.06 9.94 -28.61
CA ALA A 20 -66.08 10.80 -29.80
C ALA A 20 -66.05 9.83 -31.01
N GLU A 21 -67.12 9.76 -31.82
CA GLU A 21 -67.24 10.42 -33.15
C GLU A 21 -66.17 10.00 -34.17
N GLU A 22 -66.42 9.85 -35.46
CA GLU A 22 -67.58 9.50 -36.28
C GLU A 22 -66.96 9.17 -37.66
N LYS A 23 -67.41 8.05 -38.24
CA LYS A 23 -67.30 7.59 -39.64
C LYS A 23 -66.87 8.60 -40.72
N ARG A 24 -65.96 8.18 -41.62
CA ARG A 24 -66.30 7.66 -42.98
C ARG A 24 -65.06 7.43 -43.84
N ALA A 25 -64.91 6.23 -44.42
CA ALA A 25 -64.78 6.03 -45.87
C ALA A 25 -64.74 4.53 -46.24
N VAL A 26 -65.86 4.08 -46.82
CA VAL A 26 -66.01 3.16 -47.96
C VAL A 26 -65.27 1.80 -47.94
N GLU A 27 -66.08 0.77 -47.73
CA GLU A 27 -65.82 -0.65 -47.98
C GLU A 27 -65.42 -0.91 -49.44
N ASN A 28 -64.27 -1.55 -49.64
CA ASN A 28 -64.04 -2.46 -50.76
C ASN A 28 -64.08 -3.87 -50.20
N ASN A 29 -65.13 -4.59 -50.54
CA ASN A 29 -65.40 -5.96 -50.12
C ASN A 29 -64.52 -6.93 -50.92
N ILE A 30 -63.38 -7.32 -50.36
CA ILE A 30 -62.66 -8.54 -50.72
C ILE A 30 -62.45 -9.30 -49.40
N GLN A 31 -63.19 -10.39 -49.21
CA GLN A 31 -62.90 -11.39 -48.18
C GLN A 31 -61.57 -12.08 -48.52
N PRO A 32 -60.51 -12.00 -47.70
CA PRO A 32 -59.40 -12.93 -47.77
C PRO A 32 -59.79 -14.20 -47.01
N ALA A 33 -59.55 -15.34 -47.64
CA ALA A 33 -59.76 -16.67 -47.08
C ALA A 33 -59.23 -16.82 -45.64
N GLU A 34 -60.03 -17.43 -44.77
CA GLU A 34 -59.55 -17.95 -43.49
C GLU A 34 -58.37 -18.90 -43.75
N THR A 35 -57.17 -18.44 -43.40
CA THR A 35 -56.01 -19.32 -43.32
C THR A 35 -56.16 -20.13 -42.05
N ASN A 36 -56.58 -21.39 -42.20
CA ASN A 36 -56.58 -22.36 -41.12
C ASN A 36 -55.12 -22.58 -40.68
N ASN A 37 -54.67 -21.93 -39.61
CA ASN A 37 -53.32 -22.12 -39.07
C ASN A 37 -53.25 -23.52 -38.43
N MET A 38 -52.75 -24.50 -39.17
CA MET A 38 -52.45 -25.84 -38.63
C MET A 38 -51.20 -25.77 -37.74
N TYR A 39 -51.30 -26.37 -36.55
CA TYR A 39 -50.21 -26.51 -35.57
C TYR A 39 -50.01 -28.00 -35.26
N TYR A 40 -48.76 -28.37 -35.01
CA TYR A 40 -48.36 -29.71 -34.59
C TYR A 40 -47.65 -29.65 -33.23
N THR A 41 -47.67 -30.78 -32.53
CA THR A 41 -47.17 -30.93 -31.17
C THR A 41 -45.95 -31.85 -31.14
N ILE A 42 -44.88 -31.41 -30.48
CA ILE A 42 -43.74 -32.28 -30.13
C ILE A 42 -43.86 -32.66 -28.67
N THR A 43 -43.94 -33.97 -28.39
CA THR A 43 -44.12 -34.53 -27.05
C THR A 43 -42.88 -35.32 -26.65
N PHE A 44 -42.38 -35.08 -25.43
CA PHE A 44 -41.17 -35.72 -24.92
C PHE A 44 -41.50 -36.81 -23.88
N TYR A 45 -40.80 -37.93 -23.96
CA TYR A 45 -40.96 -39.07 -23.07
C TYR A 45 -39.62 -39.48 -22.48
N GLY A 46 -39.55 -39.59 -21.16
CA GLY A 46 -38.31 -39.94 -20.44
C GLY A 46 -37.82 -41.37 -20.67
N ASN A 47 -38.64 -42.26 -21.25
CA ASN A 47 -38.27 -43.62 -21.67
C ASN A 47 -37.39 -44.39 -20.65
N GLY A 48 -37.91 -44.53 -19.43
CA GLY A 48 -37.19 -45.10 -18.28
C GLY A 48 -36.59 -44.06 -17.33
N GLY A 49 -36.42 -42.80 -17.78
CA GLY A 49 -36.11 -41.66 -16.93
C GLY A 49 -37.35 -41.06 -16.23
N THR A 50 -37.11 -40.41 -15.10
CA THR A 50 -38.08 -39.66 -14.29
C THR A 50 -38.02 -38.17 -14.61
N GLY A 51 -39.12 -37.42 -14.42
CA GLY A 51 -39.19 -35.98 -14.72
C GLY A 51 -40.35 -35.63 -15.67
N LEU A 52 -40.50 -34.33 -15.98
CA LEU A 52 -41.54 -33.82 -16.87
C LEU A 52 -40.96 -32.76 -17.83
N MET A 53 -41.44 -32.76 -19.06
CA MET A 53 -41.14 -31.75 -20.07
C MET A 53 -42.44 -31.26 -20.73
N ASP A 54 -42.54 -29.96 -20.93
CA ASP A 54 -43.66 -29.36 -21.66
C ASP A 54 -43.56 -29.71 -23.15
N SER A 55 -44.71 -30.02 -23.76
CA SER A 55 -44.79 -30.23 -25.20
C SER A 55 -44.64 -28.91 -25.96
N LEU A 56 -44.00 -28.92 -27.13
CA LEU A 56 -43.92 -27.74 -28.00
C LEU A 56 -45.09 -27.71 -28.99
N LYS A 57 -45.70 -26.54 -29.19
CA LYS A 57 -46.66 -26.30 -30.29
C LYS A 57 -46.01 -25.47 -31.38
N VAL A 58 -45.94 -26.02 -32.59
CA VAL A 58 -45.21 -25.42 -33.72
C VAL A 58 -46.15 -25.28 -34.92
N LYS A 59 -46.11 -24.12 -35.58
CA LYS A 59 -46.91 -23.89 -36.79
C LYS A 59 -46.37 -24.74 -37.94
N GLN A 60 -47.26 -25.32 -38.76
CA GLN A 60 -46.87 -26.13 -39.92
C GLN A 60 -45.80 -25.44 -40.80
N GLY A 61 -44.77 -26.20 -41.18
CA GLY A 61 -43.67 -25.78 -42.04
C GLY A 61 -42.62 -24.90 -41.36
N LYS A 62 -42.71 -24.66 -40.04
CA LYS A 62 -41.69 -23.93 -39.26
C LYS A 62 -40.71 -24.89 -38.60
N SER A 63 -39.52 -24.36 -38.33
CA SER A 63 -38.48 -25.02 -37.55
C SER A 63 -38.64 -24.72 -36.06
N VAL A 64 -38.14 -25.62 -35.22
CA VAL A 64 -38.16 -25.45 -33.75
C VAL A 64 -36.87 -25.98 -33.14
N LEU A 65 -36.33 -25.24 -32.16
CA LEU A 65 -35.23 -25.68 -31.30
C LEU A 65 -35.80 -26.56 -30.18
N LEU A 66 -35.24 -27.76 -29.99
CA LEU A 66 -35.62 -28.62 -28.87
C LEU A 66 -35.15 -27.99 -27.54
N PRO A 67 -35.96 -28.04 -26.46
CA PRO A 67 -35.53 -27.65 -25.13
C PRO A 67 -34.59 -28.70 -24.54
N ALA A 68 -33.71 -28.27 -23.64
CA ALA A 68 -32.82 -29.17 -22.91
C ALA A 68 -33.60 -30.30 -22.21
N ASN A 69 -33.06 -31.51 -22.25
CA ASN A 69 -33.64 -32.66 -21.57
C ASN A 69 -33.80 -32.38 -20.06
N LYS A 70 -35.00 -32.63 -19.52
CA LYS A 70 -35.30 -32.53 -18.08
C LYS A 70 -35.54 -33.88 -17.42
N PHE A 71 -35.51 -34.98 -18.17
CA PHE A 71 -35.61 -36.31 -17.59
C PHE A 71 -34.28 -36.73 -16.95
N VAL A 72 -34.37 -37.54 -15.90
CA VAL A 72 -33.25 -38.08 -15.15
C VAL A 72 -33.40 -39.59 -15.06
N ASN A 73 -32.39 -40.35 -15.48
CA ASN A 73 -32.35 -41.80 -15.35
C ASN A 73 -31.17 -42.17 -14.46
N GLU A 74 -31.42 -42.58 -13.22
CA GLU A 74 -30.37 -42.88 -12.26
C GLU A 74 -29.41 -43.96 -12.81
N GLY A 75 -28.11 -43.65 -12.84
CA GLY A 75 -27.07 -44.54 -13.37
C GLY A 75 -26.93 -44.57 -14.89
N ARG A 76 -27.59 -43.66 -15.62
CA ARG A 76 -27.49 -43.54 -17.08
C ARG A 76 -27.43 -42.09 -17.56
N VAL A 77 -26.73 -41.85 -18.67
CA VAL A 77 -26.60 -40.52 -19.30
C VAL A 77 -27.54 -40.41 -20.50
N PHE A 78 -28.21 -39.27 -20.63
CA PHE A 78 -29.06 -38.98 -21.78
C PHE A 78 -28.19 -38.86 -23.04
N ALA A 79 -28.43 -39.73 -24.00
CA ALA A 79 -27.66 -39.82 -25.24
C ALA A 79 -28.30 -39.06 -26.41
N GLY A 80 -29.58 -38.73 -26.31
CA GLY A 80 -30.34 -38.06 -27.37
C GLY A 80 -31.78 -38.54 -27.44
N TRP A 81 -32.50 -38.11 -28.47
CA TRP A 81 -33.91 -38.41 -28.71
C TRP A 81 -34.07 -39.40 -29.87
N SER A 82 -34.93 -40.40 -29.68
CA SER A 82 -35.41 -41.29 -30.74
C SER A 82 -36.89 -41.02 -31.02
N ASN A 83 -37.35 -41.28 -32.24
CA ASN A 83 -38.78 -41.27 -32.56
C ASN A 83 -39.47 -42.63 -32.32
N ASP A 84 -38.72 -43.63 -31.86
CA ASP A 84 -39.22 -44.95 -31.51
C ASP A 84 -38.80 -45.32 -30.08
N TYR A 85 -39.78 -45.63 -29.23
CA TYR A 85 -39.54 -45.98 -27.82
C TYR A 85 -38.75 -47.28 -27.63
N LYS A 86 -38.69 -48.15 -28.64
CA LYS A 86 -37.92 -49.41 -28.59
C LYS A 86 -36.53 -49.32 -29.19
N ASN A 87 -36.24 -48.25 -29.93
CA ASN A 87 -34.98 -48.10 -30.66
C ASN A 87 -34.02 -47.19 -29.87
N SER A 88 -32.78 -47.62 -29.73
CA SER A 88 -31.70 -46.83 -29.14
C SER A 88 -30.94 -45.97 -30.17
N SER A 89 -31.35 -45.99 -31.45
CA SER A 89 -30.78 -45.09 -32.45
C SER A 89 -31.20 -43.65 -32.17
N ILE A 90 -30.20 -42.81 -31.93
CA ILE A 90 -30.36 -41.37 -31.72
C ILE A 90 -30.70 -40.72 -33.05
N LEU A 91 -31.83 -40.00 -33.09
CA LEU A 91 -32.31 -39.28 -34.26
C LEU A 91 -32.04 -37.77 -34.13
N TYR A 92 -32.13 -37.24 -32.91
CA TYR A 92 -31.81 -35.85 -32.59
C TYR A 92 -31.00 -35.79 -31.29
N ASN A 93 -30.00 -34.93 -31.23
CA ASN A 93 -29.28 -34.62 -30.00
C ASN A 93 -30.09 -33.66 -29.13
N ASP A 94 -29.64 -33.44 -27.89
CA ASP A 94 -30.22 -32.39 -27.06
C ASP A 94 -29.99 -31.01 -27.70
N LEU A 95 -30.99 -30.13 -27.61
CA LEU A 95 -30.97 -28.79 -28.22
C LEU A 95 -30.85 -28.77 -29.76
N ASP A 96 -31.14 -29.86 -30.47
CA ASP A 96 -31.18 -29.85 -31.94
C ASP A 96 -32.34 -29.00 -32.51
N VAL A 97 -32.20 -28.57 -33.77
CA VAL A 97 -33.27 -27.91 -34.53
C VAL A 97 -33.97 -28.93 -35.43
N ILE A 98 -35.29 -29.04 -35.31
CA ILE A 98 -36.12 -29.80 -36.24
C ILE A 98 -36.77 -28.84 -37.23
N ASP A 99 -36.44 -28.97 -38.51
CA ASP A 99 -36.99 -28.14 -39.59
C ASP A 99 -38.29 -28.72 -40.17
N ASN A 100 -39.10 -27.84 -40.78
CA ASN A 100 -40.26 -28.20 -41.60
C ASN A 100 -41.29 -29.13 -40.92
N ILE A 101 -41.72 -28.78 -39.70
CA ILE A 101 -42.70 -29.58 -38.95
C ILE A 101 -44.01 -29.72 -39.73
N SER A 102 -44.39 -30.96 -40.04
CA SER A 102 -45.58 -31.27 -40.84
C SER A 102 -46.50 -32.33 -40.23
N GLU A 103 -46.14 -32.84 -39.04
CA GLU A 103 -46.91 -33.80 -38.24
C GLU A 103 -46.53 -33.70 -36.76
N ASP A 104 -47.30 -34.34 -35.87
CA ASP A 104 -46.96 -34.47 -34.45
C ASP A 104 -45.76 -35.42 -34.28
N ILE A 105 -44.82 -35.06 -33.40
CA ILE A 105 -43.58 -35.83 -33.17
C ILE A 105 -43.53 -36.29 -31.71
N ASN A 106 -43.26 -37.58 -31.50
CA ASN A 106 -42.96 -38.12 -30.18
C ASN A 106 -41.47 -38.40 -30.08
N LEU A 107 -40.80 -37.82 -29.08
CA LEU A 107 -39.38 -38.00 -28.83
C LEU A 107 -39.16 -38.74 -27.51
N TYR A 108 -38.49 -39.89 -27.59
CA TYR A 108 -38.18 -40.77 -26.48
C TYR A 108 -36.70 -40.64 -26.13
N ALA A 109 -36.40 -40.44 -24.85
CA ALA A 109 -35.02 -40.36 -24.39
C ALA A 109 -34.26 -41.66 -24.62
N VAL A 110 -33.03 -41.55 -25.13
CA VAL A 110 -32.07 -42.65 -25.25
C VAL A 110 -31.05 -42.49 -24.12
N TRP A 111 -30.66 -43.61 -23.48
CA TRP A 111 -29.83 -43.59 -22.27
C TRP A 111 -28.64 -44.55 -22.39
N ASN A 112 -27.43 -44.06 -22.14
CA ASN A 112 -26.19 -44.84 -22.06
C ASN A 112 -25.86 -45.21 -20.60
N THR A 113 -25.32 -46.40 -20.33
CA THR A 113 -24.93 -46.83 -18.98
C THR A 113 -23.60 -46.23 -18.53
N ILE A 114 -23.49 -45.94 -17.23
CA ILE A 114 -22.27 -45.39 -16.59
C ILE A 114 -21.44 -46.55 -16.02
N SER A 115 -20.11 -46.56 -16.24
CA SER A 115 -19.16 -47.36 -15.47
C SER A 115 -18.13 -46.46 -14.79
N GLU A 116 -18.07 -46.51 -13.46
CA GLU A 116 -16.86 -46.15 -12.71
C GLU A 116 -15.89 -47.33 -12.85
N SER A 117 -14.93 -47.26 -13.76
CA SER A 117 -13.93 -48.33 -13.88
C SER A 117 -12.57 -47.90 -13.29
N GLU A 118 -12.27 -48.39 -12.10
CA GLU A 118 -11.03 -49.14 -11.92
C GLU A 118 -11.37 -50.64 -12.03
N SER A 119 -11.16 -51.24 -13.20
CA SER A 119 -10.54 -52.57 -13.38
C SER A 119 -10.74 -53.09 -14.80
N GLU A 120 -9.65 -53.67 -15.31
CA GLU A 120 -9.53 -54.33 -16.61
C GLU A 120 -10.39 -55.60 -16.67
N ASP A 121 -11.31 -55.69 -17.64
CA ASP A 121 -11.42 -56.92 -18.44
C ASP A 121 -12.05 -56.64 -19.81
N ASN A 122 -11.44 -57.22 -20.84
CA ASN A 122 -11.70 -56.92 -22.25
C ASN A 122 -12.98 -57.62 -22.75
N ASP A 123 -14.00 -56.83 -23.07
CA ASP A 123 -14.85 -57.09 -24.23
C ASP A 123 -15.20 -55.76 -24.91
N LYS A 124 -15.10 -55.71 -26.24
CA LYS A 124 -15.02 -54.47 -27.03
C LYS A 124 -16.33 -53.66 -27.10
N GLU A 125 -16.71 -53.02 -26.01
CA GLU A 125 -17.45 -51.75 -26.03
C GLU A 125 -16.43 -50.60 -25.98
N GLN A 126 -16.68 -49.51 -26.69
CA GLN A 126 -15.80 -48.34 -26.60
C GLN A 126 -15.93 -47.76 -25.18
N ASP A 127 -14.93 -47.99 -24.33
CA ASP A 127 -14.84 -47.37 -23.01
C ASP A 127 -14.67 -45.86 -23.18
N ILE A 128 -15.75 -45.12 -22.92
CA ILE A 128 -15.76 -43.66 -23.00
C ILE A 128 -15.35 -43.11 -21.63
N GLN A 129 -14.17 -42.49 -21.56
CA GLN A 129 -13.74 -41.73 -20.37
C GLN A 129 -14.66 -40.54 -20.17
N ILE A 130 -15.31 -40.45 -19.00
CA ILE A 130 -16.15 -39.33 -18.59
C ILE A 130 -15.34 -38.40 -17.69
N TYR A 131 -15.57 -37.10 -17.83
CA TYR A 131 -15.04 -36.05 -16.95
C TYR A 131 -16.18 -35.26 -16.32
N LYS A 132 -15.97 -34.88 -15.06
CA LYS A 132 -16.94 -34.16 -14.24
C LYS A 132 -16.66 -32.66 -14.28
N ILE A 133 -17.68 -31.86 -14.55
CA ILE A 133 -17.62 -30.40 -14.46
C ILE A 133 -18.50 -29.97 -13.28
N THR A 134 -17.87 -29.46 -12.23
CA THR A 134 -18.53 -29.05 -10.98
C THR A 134 -18.55 -27.53 -10.89
N LEU A 135 -19.74 -26.93 -10.74
CA LEU A 135 -19.96 -25.50 -10.68
C LEU A 135 -20.45 -25.10 -9.28
N TYR A 136 -19.68 -24.28 -8.56
CA TYR A 136 -19.97 -23.84 -7.19
C TYR A 136 -20.51 -22.40 -7.15
N GLY A 137 -21.55 -22.16 -6.33
CA GLY A 137 -22.28 -20.89 -6.31
C GLY A 137 -21.67 -19.74 -5.51
N LYS A 138 -20.92 -19.98 -4.42
CA LYS A 138 -20.37 -18.88 -3.57
C LYS A 138 -19.20 -19.32 -2.70
N ASP A 139 -19.35 -20.44 -1.97
CA ASP A 139 -18.42 -20.86 -0.91
C ASP A 139 -18.23 -22.39 -0.84
N SER A 140 -18.28 -23.09 -1.97
CA SER A 140 -18.15 -24.56 -2.11
C SER A 140 -19.25 -25.45 -1.47
N SER A 141 -20.28 -24.88 -0.82
CA SER A 141 -21.35 -25.65 -0.16
C SER A 141 -22.53 -26.03 -1.07
N GLU A 142 -22.80 -25.24 -2.10
CA GLU A 142 -23.84 -25.48 -3.11
C GLU A 142 -23.20 -25.61 -4.49
N TYR A 143 -23.52 -26.70 -5.20
CA TYR A 143 -22.97 -26.97 -6.52
C TYR A 143 -23.97 -27.63 -7.47
N VAL A 144 -23.68 -27.47 -8.76
CA VAL A 144 -24.27 -28.25 -9.84
C VAL A 144 -23.14 -29.04 -10.49
N SER A 145 -23.40 -30.30 -10.82
CA SER A 145 -22.45 -31.13 -11.57
C SER A 145 -23.06 -31.54 -12.90
N ILE A 146 -22.26 -31.47 -13.95
CA ILE A 146 -22.54 -32.03 -15.26
C ILE A 146 -21.38 -32.95 -15.66
N GLU A 147 -21.60 -33.81 -16.64
CA GLU A 147 -20.64 -34.79 -17.11
C GLU A 147 -20.52 -34.71 -18.62
N ALA A 148 -19.31 -34.90 -19.14
CA ALA A 148 -19.03 -34.91 -20.57
C ALA A 148 -18.01 -36.02 -20.89
N ALA A 149 -18.15 -36.66 -22.05
CA ALA A 149 -17.14 -37.59 -22.51
C ALA A 149 -15.86 -36.86 -22.95
N LYS A 150 -14.74 -37.58 -22.90
CA LYS A 150 -13.45 -37.10 -23.40
C LYS A 150 -13.56 -36.69 -24.87
N GLY A 151 -13.17 -35.46 -25.16
CA GLY A 151 -13.17 -34.87 -26.50
C GLY A 151 -14.49 -34.22 -26.91
N GLU A 152 -15.56 -34.37 -26.11
CA GLU A 152 -16.83 -33.71 -26.39
C GLU A 152 -16.79 -32.23 -26.03
N SER A 153 -17.75 -31.49 -26.60
CA SER A 153 -18.06 -30.12 -26.23
C SER A 153 -19.32 -30.08 -25.38
N ILE A 154 -19.30 -29.38 -24.26
CA ILE A 154 -20.44 -29.24 -23.36
C ILE A 154 -20.76 -27.77 -23.09
N ALA A 155 -22.04 -27.41 -23.13
CA ALA A 155 -22.51 -26.09 -22.70
C ALA A 155 -22.67 -26.08 -21.17
N LEU A 156 -22.15 -25.04 -20.53
CA LEU A 156 -22.42 -24.81 -19.11
C LEU A 156 -23.93 -24.59 -18.88
N PRO A 157 -24.51 -25.07 -17.77
CA PRO A 157 -25.88 -24.74 -17.42
C PRO A 157 -26.00 -23.26 -17.09
N ALA A 158 -27.16 -22.67 -17.38
CA ALA A 158 -27.48 -21.31 -16.94
C ALA A 158 -27.36 -21.20 -15.42
N ASN A 159 -26.73 -20.12 -14.94
CA ASN A 159 -26.57 -19.88 -13.50
C ASN A 159 -27.95 -19.80 -12.79
N LYS A 160 -28.11 -20.58 -11.72
CA LYS A 160 -29.29 -20.57 -10.84
C LYS A 160 -28.96 -20.11 -9.42
N PHE A 161 -27.69 -19.93 -9.10
CA PHE A 161 -27.27 -19.45 -7.79
C PHE A 161 -27.58 -17.97 -7.66
N VAL A 162 -27.72 -17.49 -6.43
CA VAL A 162 -28.03 -16.09 -6.12
C VAL A 162 -27.04 -15.59 -5.07
N ASN A 163 -26.53 -14.38 -5.27
CA ASN A 163 -25.74 -13.68 -4.28
C ASN A 163 -26.35 -12.30 -4.03
N GLU A 164 -26.99 -12.13 -2.87
CA GLU A 164 -27.74 -10.91 -2.55
C GLU A 164 -26.88 -9.65 -2.77
N GLY A 165 -27.41 -8.70 -3.56
CA GLY A 165 -26.76 -7.43 -3.86
C GLY A 165 -25.61 -7.50 -4.87
N LYS A 166 -25.38 -8.64 -5.54
CA LYS A 166 -24.36 -8.80 -6.58
C LYS A 166 -24.95 -9.40 -7.86
N VAL A 167 -24.25 -9.18 -8.97
CA VAL A 167 -24.58 -9.72 -10.29
C VAL A 167 -23.59 -10.82 -10.65
N PHE A 168 -24.10 -11.90 -11.25
CA PHE A 168 -23.28 -13.01 -11.74
C PHE A 168 -22.47 -12.53 -12.95
N ALA A 169 -21.15 -12.66 -12.88
CA ALA A 169 -20.24 -12.24 -13.95
C ALA A 169 -19.81 -13.41 -14.85
N GLY A 170 -19.60 -14.60 -14.28
CA GLY A 170 -19.13 -15.78 -14.99
C GLY A 170 -18.52 -16.82 -14.05
N TRP A 171 -17.78 -17.77 -14.62
CA TRP A 171 -17.17 -18.91 -13.92
C TRP A 171 -15.63 -18.83 -13.92
N SER A 172 -15.01 -18.96 -12.75
CA SER A 172 -13.56 -18.98 -12.56
C SER A 172 -13.03 -20.37 -12.23
N LEU A 173 -11.75 -20.62 -12.53
CA LEU A 173 -11.03 -21.83 -12.13
C LEU A 173 -10.55 -21.78 -10.66
N SER A 174 -10.69 -20.63 -9.99
CA SER A 174 -10.28 -20.42 -8.60
C SER A 174 -11.44 -19.83 -7.78
N PRO A 175 -11.68 -20.34 -6.56
CA PRO A 175 -12.76 -19.85 -5.69
C PRO A 175 -12.59 -18.38 -5.28
N GLU A 176 -11.34 -17.90 -5.20
CA GLU A 176 -11.02 -16.56 -4.68
C GLU A 176 -10.84 -15.50 -5.80
N SER A 177 -11.08 -15.86 -7.06
CA SER A 177 -10.83 -14.95 -8.17
C SER A 177 -11.95 -13.92 -8.37
N SER A 178 -11.56 -12.67 -8.58
CA SER A 178 -12.42 -11.56 -9.04
C SER A 178 -12.72 -11.61 -10.55
N TYR A 179 -12.04 -12.49 -11.28
CA TYR A 179 -12.13 -12.65 -12.73
C TYR A 179 -12.70 -14.02 -13.11
N PHE A 180 -13.43 -14.07 -14.21
CA PHE A 180 -13.99 -15.30 -14.76
C PHE A 180 -13.27 -15.72 -16.04
N THR A 181 -13.15 -17.03 -16.24
CA THR A 181 -12.59 -17.64 -17.46
C THR A 181 -13.68 -18.00 -18.45
N TYR A 182 -14.85 -18.40 -17.94
CA TYR A 182 -15.96 -18.83 -18.77
C TYR A 182 -17.21 -17.97 -18.54
N ASP A 183 -17.88 -17.58 -19.62
CA ASP A 183 -19.16 -16.88 -19.57
C ASP A 183 -20.29 -17.82 -19.09
N ASP A 184 -21.43 -17.25 -18.69
CA ASP A 184 -22.63 -18.07 -18.45
C ASP A 184 -23.02 -18.81 -19.72
N MET A 185 -23.48 -20.05 -19.56
CA MET A 185 -23.90 -20.92 -20.66
C MET A 185 -22.84 -21.16 -21.75
N GLN A 186 -21.57 -20.85 -21.50
CA GLN A 186 -20.51 -21.02 -22.50
C GLN A 186 -20.36 -22.48 -22.92
N GLN A 187 -20.15 -22.70 -24.22
CA GLN A 187 -19.71 -23.99 -24.74
C GLN A 187 -18.21 -24.18 -24.49
N ILE A 188 -17.86 -25.20 -23.71
CA ILE A 188 -16.48 -25.65 -23.50
C ILE A 188 -16.22 -26.81 -24.45
N GLU A 189 -15.25 -26.62 -25.34
CA GLU A 189 -14.88 -27.65 -26.32
C GLU A 189 -13.79 -28.59 -25.78
N ASN A 190 -13.78 -29.81 -26.30
CA ASN A 190 -12.71 -30.80 -26.11
C ASN A 190 -12.38 -31.07 -24.63
N ILE A 191 -13.40 -31.48 -23.85
CA ILE A 191 -13.22 -31.85 -22.45
C ILE A 191 -12.19 -32.99 -22.33
N SER A 192 -11.17 -32.80 -21.51
CA SER A 192 -10.06 -33.75 -21.38
C SER A 192 -9.59 -33.98 -19.93
N ASN A 193 -10.28 -33.35 -18.97
CA ASN A 193 -10.05 -33.49 -17.54
C ASN A 193 -11.30 -33.00 -16.78
N ASP A 194 -11.42 -33.40 -15.52
CA ASP A 194 -12.39 -32.83 -14.59
C ASP A 194 -12.16 -31.32 -14.46
N LEU A 195 -13.25 -30.57 -14.36
CA LEU A 195 -13.23 -29.12 -14.27
C LEU A 195 -13.99 -28.68 -13.03
N VAL A 196 -13.35 -27.85 -12.21
CA VAL A 196 -14.00 -27.23 -11.06
C VAL A 196 -14.08 -25.74 -11.32
N LEU A 197 -15.31 -25.23 -11.29
CA LEU A 197 -15.66 -23.85 -11.59
C LEU A 197 -16.34 -23.20 -10.40
N TYR A 198 -16.05 -21.92 -10.18
CA TYR A 198 -16.60 -21.13 -9.09
C TYR A 198 -17.25 -19.87 -9.65
N ALA A 199 -18.45 -19.56 -9.19
CA ALA A 199 -19.20 -18.40 -9.63
C ALA A 199 -18.52 -17.10 -9.17
N VAL A 200 -18.29 -16.20 -10.12
CA VAL A 200 -17.75 -14.86 -9.87
C VAL A 200 -18.91 -13.89 -9.76
N TRP A 201 -18.97 -13.18 -8.63
CA TRP A 201 -20.05 -12.24 -8.30
C TRP A 201 -19.51 -10.82 -8.15
N GLN A 202 -20.00 -9.90 -8.97
CA GLN A 202 -19.54 -8.51 -9.00
C GLN A 202 -20.64 -7.55 -8.51
N GLN A 203 -20.24 -6.52 -7.77
CA GLN A 203 -21.16 -5.43 -7.43
C GLN A 203 -21.36 -4.55 -8.66
N GLN A 204 -22.63 -4.33 -9.03
CA GLN A 204 -22.97 -3.41 -10.10
C GLN A 204 -23.92 -2.33 -9.59
N ASP A 205 -23.58 -1.09 -9.92
CA ASP A 205 -24.38 0.09 -9.66
C ASP A 205 -25.32 0.32 -10.86
N ASN A 206 -26.63 0.37 -10.60
CA ASN A 206 -27.64 0.52 -11.64
C ASN A 206 -27.49 1.84 -12.43
N ASP A 207 -26.81 2.84 -11.86
CA ASP A 207 -26.58 4.14 -12.49
C ASP A 207 -25.31 4.16 -13.37
N LYS A 208 -24.53 3.07 -13.40
CA LYS A 208 -23.29 2.99 -14.18
C LYS A 208 -23.40 1.96 -15.30
N LYS A 209 -22.76 2.28 -16.43
CA LYS A 209 -22.50 1.29 -17.48
C LYS A 209 -21.30 0.45 -17.08
N TYR A 210 -21.30 -0.82 -17.50
CA TYR A 210 -20.20 -1.76 -17.28
C TYR A 210 -19.74 -2.30 -18.64
N TYR A 211 -18.43 -2.50 -18.78
CA TYR A 211 -17.80 -3.03 -19.99
C TYR A 211 -16.97 -4.26 -19.65
N LYS A 212 -17.00 -5.28 -20.52
CA LYS A 212 -16.23 -6.50 -20.36
C LYS A 212 -14.80 -6.27 -20.80
N ILE A 213 -13.87 -6.38 -19.87
CA ILE A 213 -12.43 -6.34 -20.18
C ILE A 213 -11.89 -7.76 -20.11
N THR A 214 -11.17 -8.16 -21.16
CA THR A 214 -10.58 -9.49 -21.30
C THR A 214 -9.06 -9.39 -21.41
N PHE A 215 -8.36 -10.26 -20.69
CA PHE A 215 -6.91 -10.36 -20.69
C PHE A 215 -6.50 -11.68 -21.34
N ASP A 216 -5.67 -11.59 -22.38
CA ASP A 216 -5.22 -12.70 -23.20
C ASP A 216 -3.71 -12.90 -23.04
N ALA A 217 -3.30 -14.11 -22.65
CA ALA A 217 -1.89 -14.49 -22.52
C ALA A 217 -1.11 -14.38 -23.84
N ASN A 218 -1.82 -14.24 -24.97
CA ASN A 218 -1.28 -14.17 -26.30
C ASN A 218 -0.42 -15.42 -26.57
N ASN A 219 0.85 -15.26 -26.92
CA ASN A 219 1.78 -16.37 -27.13
C ASN A 219 2.30 -17.02 -25.82
N GLY A 220 1.80 -16.58 -24.66
CA GLY A 220 2.07 -17.18 -23.36
C GLY A 220 1.15 -18.36 -23.04
N THR A 221 1.31 -18.91 -21.85
CA THR A 221 0.51 -20.00 -21.27
C THR A 221 -0.45 -19.44 -20.23
N GLY A 222 -1.70 -19.89 -20.28
CA GLY A 222 -2.79 -19.46 -19.39
C GLY A 222 -4.10 -19.37 -20.17
N LYS A 223 -5.24 -19.54 -19.48
CA LYS A 223 -6.55 -19.27 -20.07
C LYS A 223 -6.84 -17.78 -20.00
N LYS A 224 -7.52 -17.23 -21.00
CA LYS A 224 -8.02 -15.85 -20.96
C LYS A 224 -8.93 -15.68 -19.74
N TYR A 225 -8.93 -14.48 -19.17
CA TYR A 225 -9.84 -14.15 -18.08
C TYR A 225 -10.45 -12.77 -18.31
N SER A 226 -11.63 -12.55 -17.73
CA SER A 226 -12.43 -11.36 -17.93
C SER A 226 -13.06 -10.87 -16.63
N ALA A 227 -13.41 -9.59 -16.60
CA ALA A 227 -14.22 -8.96 -15.57
C ALA A 227 -15.06 -7.82 -16.16
N TYR A 228 -16.20 -7.50 -15.54
CA TYR A 228 -16.95 -6.31 -15.89
C TYR A 228 -16.50 -5.13 -15.05
N PHE A 229 -16.06 -4.07 -15.71
CA PHE A 229 -15.61 -2.84 -15.08
C PHE A 229 -16.61 -1.71 -15.31
N PRO A 230 -16.91 -0.88 -14.30
CA PRO A 230 -17.74 0.30 -14.50
C PRO A 230 -17.07 1.28 -15.47
N GLU A 231 -17.88 2.08 -16.16
CA GLU A 231 -17.40 3.12 -17.08
C GLU A 231 -16.42 4.08 -16.38
N GLY A 232 -15.24 4.27 -16.98
CA GLY A 232 -14.19 5.14 -16.45
C GLY A 232 -12.89 4.41 -16.08
N VAL A 233 -12.16 4.97 -15.11
CA VAL A 233 -10.83 4.48 -14.70
C VAL A 233 -10.97 3.38 -13.66
N ASN A 234 -10.33 2.24 -13.91
CA ASN A 234 -10.46 1.01 -13.13
C ASN A 234 -9.11 0.38 -12.84
N GLU A 235 -8.96 -0.18 -11.65
CA GLU A 235 -7.75 -0.90 -11.23
C GLU A 235 -7.76 -2.33 -11.79
N ILE A 236 -6.60 -2.86 -12.13
CA ILE A 236 -6.44 -4.26 -12.53
C ILE A 236 -5.54 -5.02 -11.56
N ASP A 237 -5.80 -6.31 -11.39
CA ASP A 237 -4.95 -7.20 -10.61
C ASP A 237 -3.75 -7.71 -11.41
N TYR A 238 -2.81 -8.34 -10.70
CA TYR A 238 -1.63 -8.95 -11.31
C TYR A 238 -1.98 -10.26 -12.02
N THR A 239 -1.28 -10.54 -13.12
CA THR A 239 -1.39 -11.77 -13.90
C THR A 239 -0.33 -12.81 -13.51
N ASP A 240 -0.72 -14.08 -13.60
CA ASP A 240 0.14 -15.25 -13.42
C ASP A 240 0.49 -15.94 -14.74
N PHE A 241 0.22 -15.29 -15.88
CA PHE A 241 0.64 -15.80 -17.18
C PHE A 241 2.16 -15.98 -17.26
N GLN A 242 2.57 -17.00 -18.00
CA GLN A 242 3.97 -17.35 -18.19
C GLN A 242 4.27 -17.49 -19.68
N ASN A 243 5.52 -17.27 -20.07
CA ASN A 243 6.00 -17.60 -21.41
C ASN A 243 7.46 -18.04 -21.30
N GLN A 244 7.71 -19.33 -21.52
CA GLN A 244 8.99 -19.93 -21.23
C GLN A 244 10.12 -19.26 -22.06
N GLY A 245 11.07 -18.64 -21.36
CA GLY A 245 12.19 -17.93 -21.98
C GLY A 245 11.91 -16.47 -22.36
N TYR A 246 10.78 -15.91 -21.92
CA TYR A 246 10.39 -14.52 -22.16
C TYR A 246 9.97 -13.84 -20.84
N TYR A 247 10.20 -12.52 -20.79
CA TYR A 247 9.72 -11.63 -19.74
C TYR A 247 8.39 -11.00 -20.16
N PHE A 248 7.45 -10.94 -19.22
CA PHE A 248 6.19 -10.22 -19.40
C PHE A 248 6.46 -8.72 -19.27
N LEU A 249 6.17 -7.95 -20.32
CA LEU A 249 6.40 -6.51 -20.36
C LEU A 249 5.15 -5.69 -20.02
N GLY A 250 3.95 -6.27 -20.03
CA GLY A 250 2.68 -5.53 -19.90
C GLY A 250 1.66 -5.91 -20.97
N TRP A 251 0.72 -5.02 -21.21
CA TRP A 251 -0.47 -5.28 -22.01
C TRP A 251 -0.56 -4.36 -23.25
N GLY A 252 -0.87 -4.93 -24.41
CA GLY A 252 -1.13 -4.24 -25.68
C GLY A 252 -2.60 -4.31 -26.11
N PHE A 253 -3.00 -3.46 -27.05
CA PHE A 253 -4.35 -3.49 -27.65
C PHE A 253 -4.46 -4.53 -28.78
N SER A 254 -3.33 -4.95 -29.34
CA SER A 254 -3.24 -5.94 -30.41
C SER A 254 -2.31 -7.09 -30.02
N SER A 255 -2.59 -8.29 -30.53
CA SER A 255 -1.71 -9.46 -30.40
C SER A 255 -0.32 -9.24 -31.03
N ASP A 256 -0.21 -8.28 -31.94
CA ASP A 256 1.03 -7.93 -32.64
C ASP A 256 1.84 -6.82 -31.97
N ASP A 257 1.34 -6.22 -30.89
CA ASP A 257 2.07 -5.18 -30.17
C ASP A 257 3.40 -5.71 -29.63
N ARG A 258 4.44 -4.87 -29.74
CA ARG A 258 5.81 -5.18 -29.27
C ARG A 258 6.23 -4.30 -28.09
N GLN A 259 5.39 -3.34 -27.74
CA GLN A 259 5.55 -2.44 -26.61
C GLN A 259 4.24 -2.45 -25.82
N PRO A 260 4.29 -2.54 -24.49
CA PRO A 260 3.09 -2.46 -23.66
C PRO A 260 2.54 -1.03 -23.67
N VAL A 261 1.22 -0.92 -23.58
CA VAL A 261 0.49 0.35 -23.38
C VAL A 261 0.41 0.68 -21.89
N PHE A 262 0.25 -0.33 -21.04
CA PHE A 262 0.25 -0.21 -19.58
C PHE A 262 0.83 -1.48 -18.96
N GLN A 263 1.24 -1.37 -17.70
CA GLN A 263 1.82 -2.45 -16.93
C GLN A 263 0.73 -3.21 -16.18
N ASP A 264 1.08 -4.41 -15.73
CA ASP A 264 0.22 -5.18 -14.86
C ASP A 264 0.11 -4.52 -13.47
N GLY A 265 -1.10 -4.47 -12.91
CA GLY A 265 -1.39 -3.70 -11.70
C GLY A 265 -1.61 -2.18 -11.89
N ASP A 266 -1.63 -1.66 -13.12
CA ASP A 266 -1.97 -0.26 -13.42
C ASP A 266 -3.49 0.01 -13.36
N TYR A 267 -3.90 1.23 -13.71
CA TYR A 267 -5.30 1.54 -14.05
C TYR A 267 -5.53 1.51 -15.57
N ILE A 268 -6.69 1.00 -15.96
CA ILE A 268 -7.20 1.05 -17.34
C ILE A 268 -8.43 1.94 -17.42
N SER A 269 -8.77 2.39 -18.63
CA SER A 269 -10.02 3.10 -18.88
C SER A 269 -11.00 2.21 -19.64
N ALA A 270 -12.17 1.93 -19.05
CA ALA A 270 -13.21 1.10 -19.63
C ALA A 270 -14.33 1.98 -20.22
N TYR A 271 -14.40 2.02 -21.56
CA TYR A 271 -15.44 2.73 -22.32
C TYR A 271 -16.12 1.87 -23.38
N ASN A 272 -15.64 0.65 -23.58
CA ASN A 272 -16.17 -0.39 -24.46
C ASN A 272 -15.55 -1.73 -24.07
N ASP A 273 -16.16 -2.81 -24.53
CA ASP A 273 -15.59 -4.14 -24.35
C ASP A 273 -14.23 -4.22 -25.06
N THR A 274 -13.18 -4.57 -24.31
CA THR A 274 -11.80 -4.53 -24.80
C THR A 274 -11.09 -5.84 -24.47
N THR A 275 -10.26 -6.31 -25.40
CA THR A 275 -9.30 -7.39 -25.14
C THR A 275 -7.89 -6.84 -25.16
N TYR A 276 -7.15 -7.08 -24.08
CA TYR A 276 -5.74 -6.76 -23.96
C TYR A 276 -4.88 -8.01 -24.13
N TYR A 277 -3.77 -7.88 -24.85
CA TYR A 277 -2.88 -8.99 -25.17
C TYR A 277 -1.54 -8.81 -24.46
N ALA A 278 -1.07 -9.87 -23.82
CA ALA A 278 0.23 -9.87 -23.15
C ALA A 278 1.37 -9.61 -24.16
N VAL A 279 2.25 -8.69 -23.80
CA VAL A 279 3.46 -8.35 -24.55
C VAL A 279 4.67 -9.02 -23.89
N TRP A 280 5.41 -9.80 -24.67
CA TRP A 280 6.51 -10.63 -24.20
C TRP A 280 7.83 -10.27 -24.89
N SER A 281 8.95 -10.33 -24.18
CA SER A 281 10.29 -10.11 -24.75
C SER A 281 11.35 -11.06 -24.20
N LYS A 282 12.32 -11.46 -25.03
CA LYS A 282 13.50 -12.23 -24.57
C LYS A 282 14.52 -11.37 -23.81
N THR A 283 14.44 -10.06 -23.97
CA THR A 283 15.36 -9.09 -23.35
C THR A 283 14.56 -8.07 -22.58
N ALA A 284 14.89 -7.86 -21.32
CA ALA A 284 14.29 -6.85 -20.47
C ALA A 284 15.28 -6.40 -19.38
N VAL A 285 15.03 -5.21 -18.84
CA VAL A 285 15.63 -4.69 -17.61
C VAL A 285 14.66 -4.96 -16.47
N LYS A 286 15.17 -5.48 -15.36
CA LYS A 286 14.39 -5.68 -14.14
C LYS A 286 14.33 -4.40 -13.33
N VAL A 287 13.13 -3.97 -12.95
CA VAL A 287 12.92 -2.88 -12.00
C VAL A 287 12.32 -3.50 -10.73
N SER A 288 13.08 -3.43 -9.65
CA SER A 288 12.69 -3.95 -8.34
C SER A 288 12.30 -2.81 -7.40
N PHE A 289 11.46 -3.08 -6.40
CA PHE A 289 11.02 -2.06 -5.44
C PHE A 289 11.48 -2.41 -4.02
N SER A 290 12.13 -1.46 -3.36
CA SER A 290 12.50 -1.56 -1.96
C SER A 290 11.53 -0.76 -1.10
N ALA A 291 10.95 -1.42 -0.07
CA ALA A 291 10.12 -0.74 0.92
C ALA A 291 10.90 0.30 1.76
N ASN A 292 12.24 0.28 1.70
CA ASN A 292 13.14 1.27 2.30
C ASN A 292 12.79 1.64 3.76
N GLY A 293 12.87 0.63 4.64
CA GLY A 293 12.47 0.76 6.04
C GLY A 293 10.96 0.69 6.29
N GLY A 294 10.16 0.41 5.27
CA GLY A 294 8.79 -0.08 5.39
C GLY A 294 8.69 -1.61 5.39
N THR A 295 7.46 -2.11 5.31
CA THR A 295 7.08 -3.52 5.20
C THR A 295 6.23 -3.75 3.94
N GLY A 296 5.97 -5.00 3.60
CA GLY A 296 5.29 -5.37 2.36
C GLY A 296 6.26 -5.49 1.18
N SER A 297 5.72 -5.79 0.00
CA SER A 297 6.50 -6.04 -1.20
C SER A 297 5.69 -5.73 -2.45
N MET A 298 6.37 -5.28 -3.50
CA MET A 298 5.80 -5.18 -4.85
C MET A 298 6.36 -6.30 -5.72
N LYS A 299 5.58 -6.73 -6.71
CA LYS A 299 6.08 -7.59 -7.78
C LYS A 299 7.08 -6.81 -8.62
N ASP A 300 8.18 -7.45 -8.99
CA ASP A 300 9.15 -6.86 -9.91
C ASP A 300 8.50 -6.64 -11.28
N MET A 301 8.90 -5.57 -11.95
CA MET A 301 8.46 -5.28 -13.32
C MET A 301 9.62 -5.41 -14.32
N TYR A 302 9.28 -5.67 -15.58
CA TYR A 302 10.24 -5.87 -16.65
C TYR A 302 9.91 -4.92 -17.81
N VAL A 303 10.93 -4.19 -18.25
CA VAL A 303 10.79 -3.14 -19.28
C VAL A 303 11.89 -3.31 -20.32
N LEU A 304 11.73 -2.72 -21.51
CA LEU A 304 12.79 -2.80 -22.51
C LEU A 304 13.97 -1.88 -22.14
N PRO A 305 15.22 -2.26 -22.46
CA PRO A 305 16.36 -1.38 -22.24
C PRO A 305 16.16 -0.02 -22.93
N ASN A 306 16.47 1.06 -22.22
CA ASN A 306 16.30 2.45 -22.68
C ASN A 306 14.85 2.88 -23.01
N SER A 307 13.83 2.11 -22.64
CA SER A 307 12.43 2.54 -22.78
C SER A 307 11.95 3.34 -21.58
N THR A 308 10.84 4.07 -21.75
CA THR A 308 10.12 4.66 -20.61
C THR A 308 9.09 3.69 -20.05
N PHE A 309 8.87 3.73 -18.73
CA PHE A 309 7.82 2.99 -18.05
C PHE A 309 7.14 3.86 -17.01
N THR A 310 5.89 3.56 -16.68
CA THR A 310 5.14 4.28 -15.64
C THR A 310 5.33 3.57 -14.30
N ILE A 311 5.62 4.34 -13.25
CA ILE A 311 5.72 3.79 -11.89
C ILE A 311 4.32 3.30 -11.45
N PRO A 312 4.19 2.06 -10.97
CA PRO A 312 2.93 1.53 -10.48
C PRO A 312 2.33 2.43 -9.39
N VAL A 313 1.07 2.74 -9.60
CA VAL A 313 0.20 3.52 -8.72
C VAL A 313 -0.36 2.69 -7.56
N LYS A 314 -0.58 1.40 -7.78
CA LYS A 314 -0.91 0.43 -6.74
C LYS A 314 0.34 0.14 -5.92
N ILE A 315 0.23 0.21 -4.59
CA ILE A 315 1.35 0.05 -3.67
C ILE A 315 0.95 -0.94 -2.58
N ASN A 316 1.64 -2.08 -2.53
CA ASN A 316 1.50 -3.12 -1.50
C ASN A 316 2.62 -3.04 -0.44
N MET A 317 3.13 -1.84 -0.24
CA MET A 317 4.13 -1.52 0.77
C MET A 317 3.56 -0.51 1.74
N HIS A 318 3.92 -0.65 3.00
CA HIS A 318 3.41 0.19 4.07
C HIS A 318 4.54 0.50 5.04
N LYS A 319 4.58 1.74 5.49
CA LYS A 319 5.41 2.14 6.63
C LYS A 319 4.49 2.74 7.67
N TYR A 320 4.64 2.25 8.90
CA TYR A 320 3.82 2.70 10.03
C TYR A 320 3.80 4.24 10.11
N ASN A 321 2.60 4.80 10.32
CA ASN A 321 2.31 6.23 10.37
C ASN A 321 2.90 7.06 9.23
N SER A 322 3.03 6.49 8.03
CA SER A 322 3.54 7.18 6.85
C SER A 322 2.68 6.93 5.62
N ARG A 323 2.58 7.94 4.74
CA ARG A 323 2.16 7.79 3.34
C ARG A 323 3.39 7.72 2.45
N LEU A 324 3.30 6.96 1.37
CA LEU A 324 4.32 6.99 0.33
C LEU A 324 4.31 8.39 -0.33
N ALA A 325 5.48 9.00 -0.44
CA ALA A 325 5.69 10.22 -1.21
C ALA A 325 6.03 9.90 -2.67
N GLY A 326 6.86 8.89 -2.89
CA GLY A 326 7.27 8.42 -4.20
C GLY A 326 8.42 7.44 -4.09
N TYR A 327 9.21 7.33 -5.16
CA TYR A 327 10.36 6.44 -5.25
C TYR A 327 11.61 7.17 -5.72
N SER A 328 12.75 6.91 -5.09
CA SER A 328 14.06 7.42 -5.47
C SER A 328 14.95 6.32 -6.08
N LEU A 329 16.01 6.72 -6.77
CA LEU A 329 16.99 5.79 -7.36
C LEU A 329 18.10 5.36 -6.37
N ALA A 330 18.12 5.95 -5.17
CA ALA A 330 19.08 5.65 -4.11
C ALA A 330 18.39 5.60 -2.75
N ALA A 331 18.79 4.66 -1.90
CA ALA A 331 18.12 4.39 -0.62
C ALA A 331 18.07 5.60 0.34
N ASP A 332 19.03 6.52 0.22
CA ASP A 332 19.22 7.69 1.06
C ASP A 332 18.86 9.02 0.38
N ASP A 333 18.32 9.00 -0.85
CA ASP A 333 17.79 10.19 -1.50
C ASP A 333 16.30 10.38 -1.14
N TYR A 334 16.04 11.29 -0.20
CA TYR A 334 14.71 11.63 0.29
C TYR A 334 14.12 12.89 -0.37
N VAL A 335 14.87 13.56 -1.24
CA VAL A 335 14.49 14.85 -1.83
C VAL A 335 14.13 14.70 -3.29
N ASN A 336 14.89 13.89 -4.04
CA ASN A 336 14.61 13.61 -5.45
C ASN A 336 13.90 12.26 -5.57
N TYR A 337 12.58 12.32 -5.77
CA TYR A 337 11.77 11.14 -5.96
C TYR A 337 10.72 11.35 -7.06
N TYR A 338 10.32 10.25 -7.66
CA TYR A 338 9.25 10.17 -8.64
C TYR A 338 7.97 9.72 -7.95
N ILE A 339 6.90 10.49 -8.11
CA ILE A 339 5.59 10.10 -7.59
C ILE A 339 5.01 8.93 -8.42
N PRO A 340 4.19 8.05 -7.81
CA PRO A 340 3.52 6.99 -8.55
C PRO A 340 2.69 7.54 -9.72
N GLY A 341 2.67 6.82 -10.84
CA GLY A 341 2.00 7.24 -12.09
C GLY A 341 2.82 8.14 -13.01
N ILE A 342 4.03 8.55 -12.63
CA ILE A 342 4.95 9.26 -13.53
C ILE A 342 5.78 8.27 -14.36
N SER A 343 6.03 8.63 -15.62
CA SER A 343 6.92 7.87 -16.50
C SER A 343 8.39 8.18 -16.20
N VAL A 344 9.18 7.12 -16.05
CA VAL A 344 10.63 7.15 -15.81
C VAL A 344 11.33 6.40 -16.94
N GLN A 345 12.54 6.86 -17.31
CA GLN A 345 13.35 6.20 -18.32
C GLN A 345 14.19 5.08 -17.69
N ALA A 346 14.08 3.88 -18.23
CA ALA A 346 14.93 2.75 -17.85
C ALA A 346 16.34 2.88 -18.45
N GLY A 347 17.34 2.38 -17.73
CA GLY A 347 18.71 2.24 -18.25
C GLY A 347 18.91 0.95 -19.06
N THR A 348 20.13 0.45 -19.05
CA THR A 348 20.50 -0.86 -19.62
C THR A 348 20.66 -1.96 -18.58
N ASP A 349 20.89 -1.58 -17.32
CA ASP A 349 21.09 -2.49 -16.19
C ASP A 349 19.86 -2.50 -15.28
N ASP A 350 19.71 -3.58 -14.52
CA ASP A 350 18.67 -3.71 -13.49
C ASP A 350 18.74 -2.57 -12.48
N MET A 351 17.57 -2.11 -12.03
CA MET A 351 17.46 -0.99 -11.10
C MET A 351 16.55 -1.29 -9.92
N VAL A 352 16.77 -0.54 -8.83
CA VAL A 352 15.95 -0.60 -7.61
C VAL A 352 15.35 0.79 -7.36
N LEU A 353 14.03 0.85 -7.23
CA LEU A 353 13.28 2.02 -6.79
C LEU A 353 13.04 1.93 -5.28
N TYR A 354 13.56 2.90 -4.52
CA TYR A 354 13.47 2.94 -3.06
C TYR A 354 12.31 3.83 -2.63
N ALA A 355 11.39 3.28 -1.83
CA ALA A 355 10.25 4.03 -1.31
C ALA A 355 10.71 5.24 -0.47
N VAL A 356 10.15 6.41 -0.75
CA VAL A 356 10.30 7.63 0.04
C VAL A 356 9.00 7.86 0.80
N TRP A 357 9.09 7.96 2.12
CA TRP A 357 7.94 8.00 3.03
C TRP A 357 7.80 9.38 3.68
N HIS A 358 6.59 9.93 3.66
CA HIS A 358 6.21 11.08 4.47
C HIS A 358 5.32 10.60 5.62
N LEU A 359 5.65 10.92 6.88
CA LEU A 359 4.79 10.59 8.01
C LEU A 359 3.41 11.28 7.88
N VAL A 360 2.35 10.59 8.30
CA VAL A 360 0.97 11.08 8.40
C VAL A 360 0.51 10.78 9.81
N ASP A 361 0.03 11.78 10.54
CA ASP A 361 -0.64 11.54 11.81
C ASP A 361 -1.77 12.52 12.09
N THR A 362 -2.88 12.00 12.64
CA THR A 362 -4.07 12.76 13.03
C THR A 362 -4.51 12.49 14.48
N ASN A 363 -3.80 11.67 15.28
CA ASN A 363 -4.17 11.35 16.69
C ASN A 363 -2.95 11.12 17.60
N LEU A 364 -1.96 12.01 17.54
CA LEU A 364 -0.76 11.91 18.38
C LEU A 364 -1.00 12.47 19.78
N GLY A 365 -1.10 11.56 20.77
CA GLY A 365 -0.77 11.88 22.16
C GLY A 365 0.69 12.36 22.32
N GLY A 366 1.26 12.23 23.51
CA GLY A 366 2.61 12.73 23.82
C GLY A 366 2.62 14.16 24.36
N ASN A 367 1.44 14.73 24.63
CA ASN A 367 1.33 15.84 25.57
C ASN A 367 1.67 15.35 26.97
N TYR A 368 2.41 16.18 27.71
CA TYR A 368 2.73 15.95 29.12
C TYR A 368 1.99 16.96 29.97
N ASP A 369 0.77 16.63 30.40
CA ASP A 369 -0.06 17.50 31.24
C ASP A 369 0.67 17.96 32.51
N LYS A 370 1.56 17.11 33.05
CA LYS A 370 2.39 17.43 34.23
C LYS A 370 3.32 18.64 34.00
N TYR A 371 3.66 18.94 32.75
CA TYR A 371 4.50 20.06 32.38
C TYR A 371 3.73 21.19 31.67
N ALA A 372 2.42 21.07 31.49
CA ALA A 372 1.64 22.09 30.79
C ALA A 372 1.84 23.49 31.40
N GLY A 373 2.24 24.45 30.56
CA GLY A 373 2.55 25.83 30.99
C GLY A 373 3.82 25.98 31.84
N SER A 374 4.74 25.02 31.80
CA SER A 374 5.99 25.02 32.59
C SER A 374 7.23 24.79 31.72
N ILE A 375 8.40 24.87 32.35
CA ILE A 375 9.70 24.58 31.72
C ILE A 375 10.32 23.37 32.40
N LEU A 376 10.73 22.38 31.62
CA LEU A 376 11.56 21.28 32.05
C LEU A 376 13.02 21.57 31.71
N TRP A 377 13.87 21.72 32.74
CA TRP A 377 15.30 21.92 32.58
C TRP A 377 16.07 20.59 32.67
N LEU A 378 17.16 20.48 31.91
CA LEU A 378 18.11 19.38 32.06
C LEU A 378 18.69 19.40 33.48
N ASN A 379 18.93 18.21 34.04
CA ASN A 379 19.38 18.05 35.43
C ASN A 379 20.56 18.98 35.79
N GLY A 380 20.32 19.86 36.77
CA GLY A 380 21.31 20.77 37.31
C GLY A 380 21.50 22.07 36.53
N VAL A 381 20.78 22.32 35.44
CA VAL A 381 20.77 23.62 34.75
C VAL A 381 20.03 24.67 35.59
N ASP A 382 20.64 25.83 35.82
CA ASP A 382 20.08 26.96 36.58
C ASP A 382 20.01 28.21 35.69
N VAL A 383 18.79 28.58 35.31
CA VAL A 383 18.50 29.79 34.51
C VAL A 383 17.47 30.62 35.25
N ARG A 384 17.80 31.87 35.54
CA ARG A 384 16.95 32.76 36.33
C ARG A 384 16.41 33.90 35.49
N GLN A 385 15.34 34.52 35.99
CA GLN A 385 14.69 35.62 35.28
C GLN A 385 15.64 36.80 35.07
N GLU A 386 16.49 37.09 36.06
CA GLU A 386 17.49 38.17 35.99
C GLU A 386 18.62 37.94 34.97
N ASP A 387 18.81 36.69 34.52
CA ASP A 387 19.85 36.32 33.55
C ASP A 387 19.46 36.74 32.13
N TRP A 388 18.16 36.93 31.86
CA TRP A 388 17.68 37.30 30.53
C TRP A 388 17.99 38.76 30.20
N LYS A 389 18.78 38.96 29.14
CA LYS A 389 19.21 40.26 28.63
C LYS A 389 18.90 40.39 27.13
N LEU A 390 18.67 41.62 26.70
CA LEU A 390 18.59 41.95 25.27
C LEU A 390 19.95 41.72 24.61
N VAL A 391 19.95 41.20 23.39
CA VAL A 391 21.17 41.08 22.58
C VAL A 391 21.56 42.45 22.03
N LYS A 392 22.84 42.80 22.08
CA LYS A 392 23.33 44.15 21.72
C LYS A 392 22.98 44.60 20.30
N THR A 393 22.87 43.65 19.37
CA THR A 393 22.68 43.89 17.93
C THR A 393 21.22 43.92 17.50
N THR A 394 20.27 43.58 18.39
CA THR A 394 18.84 43.55 18.10
C THR A 394 18.01 43.80 19.35
N ASN A 395 17.00 44.66 19.26
CA ASN A 395 16.16 45.02 20.41
C ASN A 395 15.06 43.99 20.71
N ASP A 396 14.95 42.91 19.92
CA ASP A 396 13.83 41.97 20.00
C ASP A 396 14.26 40.55 20.43
N LEU A 397 15.57 40.25 20.45
CA LEU A 397 16.08 38.95 20.90
C LEU A 397 16.57 39.03 22.35
N MET A 398 16.08 38.12 23.18
CA MET A 398 16.54 37.91 24.56
C MET A 398 17.39 36.64 24.64
N THR A 399 18.53 36.74 25.31
CA THR A 399 19.38 35.59 25.66
C THR A 399 19.63 35.58 27.16
N ALA A 400 19.87 34.40 27.75
CA ALA A 400 20.34 34.34 29.13
C ALA A 400 21.87 34.45 29.17
N GLU A 401 22.36 35.31 30.07
CA GLU A 401 23.78 35.46 30.39
C GLU A 401 24.30 34.23 31.11
N TRP A 402 25.50 33.79 30.74
CA TRP A 402 26.17 32.68 31.38
C TRP A 402 26.79 33.07 32.73
N HIS A 403 26.62 32.22 33.73
CA HIS A 403 27.27 32.30 35.03
C HIS A 403 27.85 30.95 35.44
N GLU A 404 28.82 30.92 36.36
CA GLU A 404 29.42 29.67 36.85
C GLU A 404 28.38 28.69 37.44
N ARG A 405 27.29 29.22 37.99
CA ARG A 405 26.16 28.44 38.52
C ARG A 405 25.25 27.85 37.43
N SER A 406 25.32 28.36 36.21
CA SER A 406 24.32 28.11 35.17
C SER A 406 24.25 26.66 34.72
N ASN A 407 25.41 25.99 34.66
CA ASN A 407 25.55 24.58 34.24
C ASN A 407 24.93 24.24 32.86
N TRP A 408 24.67 25.26 32.05
CA TRP A 408 24.59 25.18 30.60
C TRP A 408 25.87 25.79 30.01
N TYR A 409 26.19 25.45 28.77
CA TYR A 409 27.48 25.78 28.14
C TYR A 409 27.28 26.18 26.67
N ASP A 410 28.11 27.10 26.18
CA ASP A 410 27.99 27.64 24.82
C ASP A 410 29.36 27.78 24.12
N ILE A 411 29.88 26.67 23.64
CA ILE A 411 31.14 26.64 22.91
C ILE A 411 30.98 27.23 21.52
N TYR A 412 31.83 28.21 21.21
CA TYR A 412 31.93 28.80 19.89
C TYR A 412 32.84 27.97 18.97
N GLN A 413 32.30 27.51 17.82
CA GLN A 413 33.05 26.67 16.88
C GLN A 413 33.98 27.47 15.95
N GLY A 414 33.76 28.78 15.81
CA GLY A 414 34.50 29.61 14.84
C GLY A 414 34.28 29.15 13.40
N SER A 415 35.35 29.14 12.60
CA SER A 415 35.33 28.71 11.20
C SER A 415 35.42 27.19 10.99
N TYR A 416 35.31 26.40 12.06
CA TYR A 416 35.38 24.94 11.98
C TYR A 416 34.02 24.33 11.60
N ASN A 417 34.05 23.31 10.73
CA ASN A 417 32.89 22.50 10.35
C ASN A 417 32.61 21.41 11.40
N MET A 418 32.65 21.78 12.69
CA MET A 418 32.67 20.85 13.82
C MET A 418 31.57 21.15 14.85
N CYS A 419 30.40 21.60 14.40
CA CYS A 419 29.23 21.85 15.27
C CYS A 419 28.90 20.64 16.16
N TRP A 420 29.02 19.44 15.59
CA TRP A 420 28.85 18.18 16.33
C TRP A 420 29.80 18.06 17.52
N ALA A 421 31.08 18.44 17.37
CA ALA A 421 32.07 18.37 18.43
C ALA A 421 31.92 19.49 19.46
N ALA A 422 31.52 20.70 19.01
CA ALA A 422 31.21 21.81 19.91
C ALA A 422 30.00 21.49 20.79
N ALA A 423 28.90 21.01 20.20
CA ALA A 423 27.70 20.58 20.92
C ALA A 423 27.99 19.42 21.89
N VAL A 424 28.84 18.46 21.50
CA VAL A 424 29.26 17.39 22.41
C VAL A 424 30.16 17.90 23.53
N SER A 425 31.02 18.87 23.26
CA SER A 425 31.87 19.48 24.28
C SER A 425 31.04 20.24 25.32
N ASN A 426 29.96 20.91 24.90
CA ASN A 426 28.98 21.52 25.79
C ASN A 426 28.40 20.49 26.76
N VAL A 427 27.92 19.35 26.20
CA VAL A 427 27.38 18.25 27.00
C VAL A 427 28.44 17.63 27.90
N LEU A 428 29.68 17.48 27.45
CA LEU A 428 30.75 16.93 28.28
C LEU A 428 31.07 17.83 29.48
N HIS A 429 31.07 19.16 29.32
CA HIS A 429 31.22 20.06 30.48
C HIS A 429 30.13 19.85 31.53
N TRP A 430 28.87 19.80 31.08
CA TRP A 430 27.74 19.46 31.96
C TRP A 430 27.89 18.08 32.59
N TRP A 431 28.30 17.09 31.79
CA TRP A 431 28.48 15.71 32.22
C TRP A 431 29.54 15.58 33.31
N PHE A 432 30.66 16.30 33.18
CA PHE A 432 31.70 16.36 34.21
C PHE A 432 31.15 16.95 35.51
N ASN A 433 30.33 18.00 35.44
CA ASN A 433 29.76 18.61 36.62
C ASN A 433 28.76 17.69 37.34
N ILE A 434 27.84 17.05 36.60
CA ILE A 434 26.83 16.16 37.21
C ILE A 434 27.42 14.83 37.72
N ASN A 435 28.60 14.43 37.23
CA ASN A 435 29.31 13.22 37.66
C ASN A 435 30.54 13.51 38.54
N LYS A 436 30.74 14.75 39.00
CA LYS A 436 31.98 15.16 39.70
C LYS A 436 32.35 14.27 40.89
N ASP A 437 31.36 13.78 41.64
CA ASP A 437 31.60 12.94 42.82
C ASP A 437 32.03 11.51 42.41
N TYR A 438 31.44 10.97 41.34
CA TYR A 438 31.88 9.69 40.76
C TYR A 438 33.29 9.80 40.19
N ILE A 439 33.60 10.90 39.51
CA ILE A 439 34.92 11.15 38.93
C ILE A 439 35.97 11.30 40.04
N ALA A 440 35.69 12.08 41.08
CA ALA A 440 36.58 12.23 42.23
C ALA A 440 36.86 10.87 42.90
N ARG A 441 35.81 10.05 43.08
CA ARG A 441 35.95 8.68 43.62
C ARG A 441 36.79 7.79 42.70
N TYR A 442 36.53 7.85 41.39
CA TYR A 442 37.29 7.10 40.38
C TYR A 442 38.77 7.46 40.40
N GLU A 443 39.10 8.75 40.51
CA GLU A 443 40.48 9.22 40.60
C GLU A 443 41.16 8.80 41.90
N SER A 444 40.43 8.75 43.02
CA SER A 444 40.99 8.34 44.31
C SER A 444 41.14 6.83 44.48
N GLU A 445 40.21 6.04 43.95
CA GLU A 445 40.14 4.59 44.18
C GLU A 445 40.75 3.76 43.04
N TYR A 446 40.79 4.30 41.81
CA TYR A 446 41.13 3.53 40.62
C TYR A 446 42.24 4.16 39.78
N LYS A 447 41.96 5.27 39.09
CA LYS A 447 42.91 5.88 38.15
C LYS A 447 42.67 7.36 37.96
N LYS A 448 43.75 8.14 38.01
CA LYS A 448 43.75 9.57 37.70
C LYS A 448 43.23 9.85 36.28
N TYR A 449 42.37 10.85 36.14
CA TYR A 449 41.90 11.32 34.84
C TYR A 449 43.04 12.05 34.11
N THR A 450 43.24 11.69 32.83
CA THR A 450 44.35 12.21 32.01
C THR A 450 43.87 12.96 30.76
N GLY A 451 42.56 13.21 30.64
CA GLY A 451 41.99 13.91 29.50
C GLY A 451 42.07 15.43 29.61
N PRO A 452 41.47 16.17 28.66
CA PRO A 452 41.41 17.62 28.69
C PRO A 452 40.66 18.15 29.92
N SER A 453 40.99 19.36 30.36
CA SER A 453 40.31 20.01 31.49
C SER A 453 38.82 20.19 31.21
N SER A 454 37.98 19.89 32.20
CA SER A 454 36.53 20.12 32.15
C SER A 454 36.13 21.53 32.57
N THR A 455 37.08 22.41 32.92
CA THR A 455 36.79 23.82 33.23
C THR A 455 36.32 24.56 31.99
N TYR A 456 35.11 25.09 32.04
CA TYR A 456 34.61 26.02 31.04
C TYR A 456 35.10 27.44 31.34
N LYS A 457 35.55 28.15 30.30
CA LYS A 457 36.05 29.53 30.40
C LYS A 457 35.03 30.46 29.72
N ALA A 458 34.83 31.64 30.30
CA ALA A 458 33.94 32.66 29.72
C ALA A 458 34.23 32.89 28.22
N LYS A 459 33.19 33.21 27.44
CA LYS A 459 33.21 33.35 25.98
C LYS A 459 33.44 32.05 25.21
N GLY A 460 32.91 30.93 25.70
CA GLY A 460 32.94 29.65 24.98
C GLY A 460 34.28 28.91 24.98
N GLY A 461 35.22 29.25 25.88
CA GLY A 461 36.53 28.61 25.93
C GLY A 461 36.45 27.20 26.53
N SER A 462 36.93 26.19 25.79
CA SER A 462 36.85 24.78 26.17
C SER A 462 38.09 23.99 25.78
N ASP A 463 38.82 23.47 26.77
CA ASP A 463 39.96 22.57 26.52
C ASP A 463 39.49 21.22 25.94
N ILE A 464 38.22 20.84 26.17
CA ILE A 464 37.59 19.66 25.55
C ILE A 464 37.43 19.88 24.05
N PHE A 465 36.93 21.05 23.62
CA PHE A 465 36.78 21.34 22.20
C PHE A 465 38.12 21.51 21.48
N GLU A 466 39.12 22.13 22.11
CA GLU A 466 40.50 22.14 21.60
C GLU A 466 41.05 20.71 21.40
N TYR A 467 40.69 19.80 22.30
CA TYR A 467 41.07 18.39 22.19
C TYR A 467 40.41 17.70 21.00
N PHE A 468 39.12 17.95 20.75
CA PHE A 468 38.45 17.45 19.54
C PHE A 468 39.10 17.97 18.26
N LYS A 469 39.40 19.28 18.18
CA LYS A 469 40.08 19.88 17.01
C LYS A 469 41.44 19.26 16.74
N SER A 470 42.13 18.80 17.78
CA SER A 470 43.46 18.19 17.66
C SER A 470 43.42 16.71 17.24
N ASN A 471 42.32 16.00 17.49
CA ASN A 471 42.21 14.55 17.23
C ASN A 471 41.30 14.19 16.05
N TRP A 472 40.49 15.13 15.57
CA TRP A 472 39.54 14.90 14.49
C TRP A 472 39.76 15.87 13.33
N LYS A 473 39.44 15.41 12.12
CA LYS A 473 39.47 16.26 10.93
C LYS A 473 38.39 17.35 11.04
N ASN A 474 38.67 18.50 10.43
CA ASN A 474 37.75 19.62 10.34
C ASN A 474 36.65 19.35 9.28
N GLU A 475 35.74 18.42 9.59
CA GLU A 475 34.64 17.99 8.73
C GLU A 475 33.41 17.61 9.56
N GLY A 476 32.25 17.50 8.91
CA GLY A 476 31.00 17.11 9.57
C GLY A 476 31.03 15.65 10.05
N ASN A 477 30.48 15.39 11.23
CA ASN A 477 30.37 14.06 11.83
C ASN A 477 29.16 14.00 12.80
N PHE A 478 28.94 12.85 13.42
CA PHE A 478 27.81 12.63 14.33
C PHE A 478 28.19 12.88 15.79
N PRO A 479 27.36 13.62 16.56
CA PRO A 479 27.59 13.81 18.00
C PRO A 479 27.73 12.51 18.79
N THR A 480 26.97 11.47 18.43
CA THR A 480 27.01 10.17 19.12
C THR A 480 28.37 9.49 19.03
N VAL A 481 29.06 9.61 17.89
CA VAL A 481 30.40 9.07 17.68
C VAL A 481 31.42 9.78 18.58
N ALA A 482 31.34 11.11 18.63
CA ALA A 482 32.23 11.94 19.42
C ALA A 482 32.08 11.70 20.94
N TYR A 483 30.83 11.65 21.40
CA TYR A 483 30.50 11.44 22.80
C TYR A 483 30.95 10.07 23.28
N THR A 484 30.62 9.03 22.50
CA THR A 484 31.02 7.65 22.79
C THR A 484 32.55 7.51 22.76
N TRP A 485 33.21 8.06 21.74
CA TRP A 485 34.67 8.08 21.67
C TRP A 485 35.33 8.68 22.91
N PHE A 486 34.85 9.83 23.39
CA PHE A 486 35.46 10.52 24.52
C PHE A 486 35.41 9.66 25.80
N LEU A 487 34.25 9.07 26.08
CA LEU A 487 34.02 8.32 27.32
C LEU A 487 34.54 6.88 27.26
N SER A 488 34.19 6.12 26.22
CA SER A 488 34.46 4.68 26.12
C SER A 488 35.64 4.33 25.19
N GLY A 489 35.97 5.22 24.24
CA GLY A 489 37.01 4.98 23.24
C GLY A 489 36.55 4.06 22.10
N SER A 490 35.27 3.68 22.04
CA SER A 490 34.75 2.79 21.00
C SER A 490 34.43 3.55 19.70
N SER A 491 35.47 4.00 18.98
CA SER A 491 35.33 4.59 17.62
C SER A 491 36.65 4.56 16.81
N GLN A 492 36.66 5.19 15.62
CA GLN A 492 37.77 5.18 14.65
C GLN A 492 38.97 6.09 15.00
N ALA A 493 38.85 7.00 15.97
CA ALA A 493 39.93 7.94 16.32
C ALA A 493 40.73 7.45 17.54
N GLU A 494 42.05 7.58 17.49
CA GLU A 494 42.94 7.28 18.62
C GLU A 494 42.76 8.30 19.76
N ASN A 495 43.29 7.99 20.94
CA ASN A 495 43.36 8.88 22.11
C ASN A 495 42.01 9.28 22.76
N GLY A 496 40.96 8.48 22.58
CA GLY A 496 39.70 8.58 23.35
C GLY A 496 39.65 7.65 24.57
N GLY A 497 38.47 7.48 25.14
CA GLY A 497 38.18 6.46 26.16
C GLY A 497 38.73 6.76 27.54
N PHE A 498 38.53 8.00 28.03
CA PHE A 498 39.03 8.43 29.33
C PHE A 498 38.41 7.69 30.52
N PHE A 499 37.24 7.07 30.30
CA PHE A 499 36.51 6.28 31.28
C PHE A 499 36.12 4.90 30.74
N LYS A 500 36.93 4.33 29.83
CA LYS A 500 36.67 3.03 29.21
C LYS A 500 36.50 1.89 30.22
N ASP A 501 37.14 1.99 31.39
CA ASP A 501 37.03 1.00 32.47
C ASP A 501 35.62 0.97 33.08
N VAL A 502 34.89 2.09 33.01
CA VAL A 502 33.53 2.24 33.55
C VAL A 502 32.50 1.89 32.48
N PHE A 503 32.71 2.37 31.25
CA PHE A 503 31.71 2.29 30.18
C PHE A 503 31.91 1.12 29.21
N GLY A 504 33.10 0.50 29.19
CA GLY A 504 33.40 -0.63 28.33
C GLY A 504 33.13 -0.35 26.86
N SER A 505 32.47 -1.29 26.16
CA SER A 505 32.01 -1.13 24.78
C SER A 505 30.52 -0.75 24.68
N GLN A 506 29.91 -0.26 25.76
CA GLN A 506 28.48 0.05 25.76
C GLN A 506 28.19 1.26 24.89
N ASN A 507 27.01 1.25 24.25
CA ASN A 507 26.53 2.40 23.52
C ASN A 507 25.99 3.44 24.51
N LEU A 508 26.64 4.61 24.58
CA LEU A 508 26.29 5.70 25.48
C LEU A 508 25.44 6.79 24.81
N ALA A 509 25.16 6.63 23.52
CA ALA A 509 24.47 7.62 22.74
C ALA A 509 23.54 7.01 21.70
N GLU A 510 22.35 7.59 21.54
CA GLU A 510 21.36 7.16 20.57
C GLU A 510 21.10 8.28 19.55
N THR A 511 20.87 7.90 18.28
CA THR A 511 20.38 8.82 17.26
C THR A 511 18.97 8.44 16.87
N ILE A 512 18.04 9.39 17.00
CA ILE A 512 16.64 9.21 16.62
C ILE A 512 16.38 10.08 15.38
N LYS A 513 15.84 9.47 14.32
CA LYS A 513 15.47 10.14 13.06
C LYS A 513 14.05 9.75 12.69
N GLY A 514 13.39 10.57 11.86
CA GLY A 514 12.03 10.29 11.39
C GLY A 514 11.01 10.28 12.52
N PHE A 515 10.99 11.34 13.33
CA PHE A 515 10.07 11.52 14.45
C PHE A 515 9.01 12.59 14.16
N ASN A 516 7.86 12.45 14.82
CA ASN A 516 6.77 13.42 14.82
C ASN A 516 6.72 14.14 16.18
N ARG A 517 5.76 15.06 16.35
CA ARG A 517 5.53 15.84 17.58
C ARG A 517 5.49 14.97 18.84
N LYS A 518 4.83 13.81 18.80
CA LYS A 518 4.75 12.88 19.94
C LYS A 518 6.12 12.38 20.34
N ILE A 519 6.86 11.77 19.40
CA ILE A 519 8.18 11.21 19.68
C ILE A 519 9.15 12.32 20.09
N PHE A 520 9.06 13.50 19.47
CA PHE A 520 9.86 14.67 19.83
C PHE A 520 9.63 15.08 21.29
N ASN A 521 8.36 15.20 21.71
CA ASN A 521 8.02 15.53 23.09
C ASN A 521 8.44 14.44 24.08
N GLU A 522 8.05 13.19 23.80
CA GLU A 522 8.34 12.05 24.66
C GLU A 522 9.83 11.87 24.87
N LYS A 523 10.63 11.92 23.80
CA LYS A 523 12.06 11.69 23.92
C LYS A 523 12.78 12.80 24.67
N ILE A 524 12.42 14.07 24.46
CA ILE A 524 13.02 15.15 25.23
C ILE A 524 12.67 15.02 26.72
N VAL A 525 11.40 14.72 27.04
CA VAL A 525 10.96 14.54 28.43
C VAL A 525 11.64 13.34 29.08
N GLU A 526 11.57 12.16 28.45
CA GLU A 526 12.18 10.93 28.95
C GLU A 526 13.67 11.13 29.21
N SER A 527 14.39 11.79 28.30
CA SER A 527 15.82 12.06 28.46
C SER A 527 16.07 12.98 29.66
N PHE A 528 15.39 14.11 29.76
CA PHE A 528 15.64 15.06 30.86
C PHE A 528 15.28 14.45 32.23
N GLU A 529 14.19 13.69 32.33
CA GLU A 529 13.84 12.97 33.56
C GLU A 529 14.87 11.89 33.95
N ASN A 530 15.47 11.22 32.96
CA ASN A 530 16.57 10.28 33.19
C ASN A 530 17.93 10.96 33.41
N SER A 531 17.97 12.30 33.42
CA SER A 531 19.19 13.10 33.43
C SER A 531 20.09 12.81 32.23
N ASP A 532 19.56 12.48 31.06
CA ASP A 532 20.31 12.32 29.82
C ASP A 532 20.21 13.61 29.00
N ALA A 533 21.32 14.00 28.36
CA ALA A 533 21.39 15.22 27.57
C ALA A 533 20.80 15.00 26.18
N VAL A 534 20.25 16.07 25.60
CA VAL A 534 19.67 16.07 24.26
C VAL A 534 20.42 17.08 23.40
N LEU A 535 20.88 16.62 22.24
CA LEU A 535 21.25 17.48 21.13
C LEU A 535 20.23 17.32 20.01
N ILE A 536 20.12 18.32 19.15
CA ILE A 536 19.27 18.28 17.96
C ILE A 536 20.07 18.57 16.72
N ASN A 537 19.67 17.99 15.60
CA ASN A 537 20.15 18.39 14.29
C ASN A 537 19.06 19.19 13.58
N GLU A 538 19.33 20.44 13.26
CA GLU A 538 18.50 21.20 12.31
C GLU A 538 19.07 21.09 10.91
N ASN A 539 18.23 21.27 9.88
CA ASN A 539 18.68 21.33 8.50
C ASN A 539 18.46 22.74 7.96
N SER A 540 19.54 23.53 7.98
CA SER A 540 19.53 24.90 7.48
C SER A 540 19.89 24.98 6.00
N SER A 541 19.71 26.16 5.41
CA SER A 541 20.26 26.47 4.08
C SER A 541 21.78 26.25 3.94
N ARG A 542 22.50 26.13 5.07
CA ARG A 542 23.95 25.87 5.13
C ARG A 542 24.29 24.39 5.38
N GLY A 543 23.27 23.52 5.45
CA GLY A 543 23.39 22.09 5.74
C GLY A 543 23.00 21.73 7.17
N ALA A 544 23.27 20.47 7.52
CA ALA A 544 23.01 19.91 8.84
C ALA A 544 23.82 20.63 9.92
N HIS A 545 23.16 21.01 11.02
CA HIS A 545 23.77 21.74 12.12
C HIS A 545 23.33 21.19 13.47
N ALA A 546 24.30 20.94 14.36
CA ALA A 546 24.05 20.34 15.67
C ALA A 546 23.97 21.41 16.77
N LEU A 547 22.90 21.37 17.55
CA LEU A 547 22.60 22.33 18.62
C LEU A 547 22.42 21.61 19.96
N THR A 548 22.73 22.32 21.05
CA THR A 548 22.59 21.77 22.41
C THR A 548 21.29 22.23 23.04
N VAL A 549 20.49 21.29 23.57
CA VAL A 549 19.22 21.60 24.25
C VAL A 549 19.41 21.48 25.76
N TRP A 550 19.11 22.57 26.47
CA TRP A 550 19.25 22.68 27.93
C TRP A 550 17.91 22.69 28.66
N GLY A 551 16.83 23.06 27.97
CA GLY A 551 15.49 23.13 28.53
C GLY A 551 14.40 23.02 27.46
N ALA A 552 13.19 22.67 27.87
CA ALA A 552 12.00 22.62 27.03
C ALA A 552 10.83 23.31 27.72
N GLU A 553 10.22 24.28 27.06
CA GLU A 553 9.01 24.98 27.51
C GLU A 553 7.78 24.34 26.88
N PHE A 554 6.75 24.14 27.68
CA PHE A 554 5.50 23.50 27.27
C PHE A 554 4.34 24.48 27.24
N GLY A 555 3.52 24.37 26.20
CA GLY A 555 2.23 25.04 26.10
C GLY A 555 1.23 24.55 27.15
N SER A 556 0.09 25.23 27.24
CA SER A 556 -1.02 24.82 28.09
C SER A 556 -1.66 23.48 27.66
N ASP A 557 -1.39 23.06 26.43
CA ASP A 557 -1.79 21.77 25.86
C ASP A 557 -0.79 20.64 26.16
N GLY A 558 0.28 20.94 26.92
CA GLY A 558 1.29 19.96 27.31
C GLY A 558 2.26 19.58 26.19
N PHE A 559 2.30 20.32 25.07
CA PHE A 559 3.30 20.14 24.02
C PHE A 559 4.46 21.12 24.13
N ILE A 560 5.67 20.71 23.75
CA ILE A 560 6.83 21.60 23.68
C ILE A 560 6.57 22.72 22.66
N ASN A 561 6.59 23.98 23.12
CA ASN A 561 6.42 25.18 22.31
C ASN A 561 7.70 25.99 22.16
N ALA A 562 8.71 25.74 22.99
CA ALA A 562 10.03 26.32 22.81
C ALA A 562 11.12 25.41 23.38
N LEU A 563 12.32 25.52 22.84
CA LEU A 563 13.53 24.94 23.40
C LEU A 563 14.46 26.04 23.88
N TYR A 564 15.18 25.76 24.95
CA TYR A 564 16.29 26.58 25.43
C TYR A 564 17.59 25.96 24.92
N ILE A 565 18.26 26.64 24.00
CA ILE A 565 19.38 26.07 23.24
C ILE A 565 20.60 26.97 23.25
N THR A 566 21.76 26.36 23.05
CA THR A 566 23.00 27.06 22.68
C THR A 566 23.44 26.62 21.29
N ASN A 567 24.01 27.57 20.54
CA ASN A 567 24.35 27.40 19.13
C ASN A 567 25.80 27.80 18.88
N SER A 568 26.63 26.80 18.59
CA SER A 568 28.07 26.99 18.40
C SER A 568 28.45 27.81 17.16
N ALA A 569 27.53 27.99 16.22
CA ALA A 569 27.73 28.82 15.02
C ALA A 569 27.37 30.30 15.23
N ASP A 570 26.68 30.63 16.32
CA ASP A 570 26.39 32.01 16.65
C ASP A 570 27.65 32.64 17.23
N TYR A 571 28.04 33.79 16.67
CA TYR A 571 29.09 34.61 17.28
C TYR A 571 28.59 34.97 18.66
N THR A 572 29.32 34.56 19.73
CA THR A 572 28.95 34.74 21.13
C THR A 572 28.03 35.93 21.31
N LEU A 573 26.73 35.67 21.54
CA LEU A 573 25.69 36.68 21.48
C LEU A 573 25.91 37.65 22.63
N LEU A 574 26.61 38.76 22.36
CA LEU A 574 26.85 39.75 23.39
C LEU A 574 25.53 40.37 23.81
N THR A 575 25.26 40.36 25.12
CA THR A 575 24.14 41.11 25.68
C THR A 575 24.37 42.61 25.49
N ALA A 576 23.34 43.42 25.67
CA ALA A 576 23.42 44.87 25.63
C ALA A 576 24.48 45.45 26.59
N ASP A 577 24.82 44.71 27.64
CA ASP A 577 25.82 45.06 28.66
C ASP A 577 27.22 44.48 28.36
N ASP A 578 27.46 43.98 27.14
CA ASP A 578 28.70 43.34 26.70
C ASP A 578 29.08 42.07 27.51
N THR A 579 28.08 41.37 28.06
CA THR A 579 28.25 40.08 28.76
C THR A 579 28.02 38.88 27.85
N ASP A 580 28.44 37.70 28.30
CA ASP A 580 28.39 36.43 27.57
C ASP A 580 26.97 35.87 27.54
N GLY A 581 26.15 36.35 26.60
CA GLY A 581 24.85 35.78 26.29
C GLY A 581 25.01 34.58 25.35
N GLY A 582 24.27 33.51 25.61
CA GLY A 582 24.42 32.29 24.80
C GLY A 582 23.18 31.41 24.75
N LEU A 583 22.45 31.30 25.87
CA LEU A 583 21.23 30.50 25.90
C LEU A 583 20.05 31.27 25.29
N MET A 584 19.53 30.76 24.18
CA MET A 584 18.37 31.31 23.48
C MET A 584 17.11 30.52 23.81
N ARG A 585 15.97 31.22 23.89
CA ARG A 585 14.64 30.59 23.80
C ARG A 585 14.20 30.60 22.34
N VAL A 586 14.08 29.44 21.72
CA VAL A 586 13.68 29.32 20.31
C VAL A 586 12.32 28.62 20.23
N GLU A 587 11.38 29.25 19.54
CA GLU A 587 10.03 28.71 19.35
C GLU A 587 10.10 27.40 18.57
N VAL A 588 9.36 26.40 19.04
CA VAL A 588 9.12 25.16 18.31
C VAL A 588 7.77 25.27 17.63
N VAL A 589 7.78 25.24 16.31
CA VAL A 589 6.57 25.14 15.50
C VAL A 589 6.46 23.74 14.92
N TYR A 590 5.24 23.28 14.68
CA TYR A 590 4.99 21.97 14.08
C TYR A 590 4.47 22.15 12.65
N LYS A 591 5.34 21.91 11.66
CA LYS A 591 4.95 21.95 10.25
C LYS A 591 3.88 20.89 10.00
N ASP A 592 2.80 21.29 9.33
CA ASP A 592 1.59 20.49 9.12
C ASP A 592 0.97 19.94 10.42
N GLY A 593 1.27 20.57 11.57
CA GLY A 593 0.86 20.12 12.91
C GLY A 593 1.65 18.92 13.45
N ILE A 594 2.67 18.45 12.73
CA ILE A 594 3.29 17.14 12.97
C ILE A 594 4.81 17.23 13.19
N TYR A 595 5.54 18.00 12.39
CA TYR A 595 7.01 17.94 12.39
C TYR A 595 7.64 19.13 13.12
N PRO A 596 8.45 18.91 14.16
CA PRO A 596 9.09 20.00 14.88
C PRO A 596 10.08 20.74 13.98
N ALA A 597 10.02 22.07 14.04
CA ALA A 597 10.96 22.98 13.43
C ALA A 597 11.24 24.12 14.40
N LEU A 598 12.47 24.61 14.40
CA LEU A 598 12.88 25.78 15.17
C LEU A 598 12.54 27.04 14.39
N LYS A 599 11.81 27.96 15.02
CA LYS A 599 11.46 29.25 14.45
C LYS A 599 12.24 30.34 15.15
N TYR A 600 13.21 30.91 14.42
CA TYR A 600 14.07 31.99 14.93
C TYR A 600 13.47 33.38 14.67
N TYR A 601 12.82 33.55 13.51
CA TYR A 601 12.12 34.78 13.08
C TYR A 601 10.87 34.40 12.27
N GLU A 602 10.02 35.36 11.90
CA GLU A 602 8.79 35.08 11.12
C GLU A 602 9.05 34.23 9.85
N ASP A 603 10.15 34.50 9.15
CA ASP A 603 10.50 33.85 7.88
C ASP A 603 11.61 32.78 7.99
N VAL A 604 12.13 32.51 9.19
CA VAL A 604 13.25 31.56 9.39
C VAL A 604 12.78 30.39 10.25
N ILE A 605 12.43 29.30 9.57
CA ILE A 605 11.93 28.05 10.16
C ILE A 605 12.82 26.89 9.70
N GLU A 606 13.56 26.30 10.62
CA GLU A 606 14.54 25.25 10.33
C GLU A 606 14.05 23.89 10.84
N PRO A 607 13.84 22.87 9.98
CA PRO A 607 13.34 21.58 10.39
C PRO A 607 14.30 20.85 11.34
N VAL A 608 13.77 20.26 12.42
CA VAL A 608 14.54 19.35 13.28
C VAL A 608 14.53 17.96 12.65
N THR A 609 15.71 17.45 12.29
CA THR A 609 15.89 16.23 11.49
C THR A 609 16.46 15.04 12.26
N ALA A 610 17.12 15.29 13.39
CA ALA A 610 17.61 14.26 14.30
C ALA A 610 17.55 14.73 15.77
N LEU A 611 17.32 13.79 16.69
CA LEU A 611 17.66 13.94 18.10
C LEU A 611 18.87 13.06 18.41
N TYR A 612 19.79 13.56 19.22
CA TYR A 612 20.88 12.76 19.78
C TYR A 612 20.74 12.72 21.29
N ILE A 613 20.51 11.53 21.84
CA ILE A 613 20.37 11.32 23.28
C ILE A 613 21.73 10.86 23.82
N LEU A 614 22.29 11.59 24.77
CA LEU A 614 23.62 11.34 25.34
C LEU A 614 23.48 10.97 26.82
N SER A 615 23.78 9.73 27.17
CA SER A 615 23.50 9.20 28.51
C SER A 615 24.38 9.82 29.59
N SER A 616 23.81 10.16 30.75
CA SER A 616 24.59 10.59 31.92
C SER A 616 25.56 9.54 32.45
N GLY A 617 25.38 8.26 32.11
CA GLY A 617 26.23 7.18 32.61
C GLY A 617 26.02 6.85 34.09
N LYS A 618 25.03 7.44 34.77
CA LYS A 618 24.81 7.26 36.23
C LYS A 618 24.66 5.79 36.64
N LYS A 619 23.91 5.00 35.86
CA LYS A 619 23.71 3.56 36.12
C LYS A 619 25.02 2.77 35.98
N GLN A 620 25.86 3.14 35.02
CA GLN A 620 27.15 2.51 34.77
C GLN A 620 28.14 2.84 35.88
N TRP A 621 28.19 4.09 36.33
CA TRP A 621 28.97 4.48 37.51
C TRP A 621 28.58 3.69 38.75
N GLN A 622 27.28 3.58 39.04
CA GLN A 622 26.78 2.79 40.16
C GLN A 622 27.17 1.31 40.05
N SER A 623 27.02 0.72 38.86
CA SER A 623 27.41 -0.66 38.60
C SER A 623 28.92 -0.88 38.80
N PHE A 624 29.74 0.03 38.29
CA PHE A 624 31.20 -0.04 38.40
C PHE A 624 31.65 -0.07 39.86
N PHE A 625 31.14 0.84 40.69
CA PHE A 625 31.54 0.92 42.10
C PHE A 625 30.86 -0.11 43.02
N ASN A 626 29.78 -0.76 42.59
CA ASN A 626 29.13 -1.84 43.34
C ASN A 626 29.76 -3.22 43.07
N ASN A 627 30.46 -3.38 41.94
CA ASN A 627 31.10 -4.63 41.53
C ASN A 627 32.61 -4.68 41.84
N GLN A 628 33.15 -3.65 42.51
CA GLN A 628 34.47 -3.63 43.14
C GLN A 628 34.33 -3.88 44.64
#